data_AF-A0A9W7L7P1-F1
#
_entry.id   AF-A0A9W7L7P1-F1
#
_cell.length_a   1.000
_cell.length_b   1.000
_cell.length_c   1.000
_cell.angle_alpha   90.00
_cell.angle_beta   90.00
_cell.angle_gamma   90.00
#
_symmetry.space_group_name_H-M   'P 1'
#
loop_
_entity.id
_entity.type
_entity.pdbx_description
1 polymer ?
#
loop_
_entity_poly.entity_id
_entity_poly.type
_entity_poly.pdbx_seq_one_letter_code
_entity_poly.pdbx_strand_id
1 'polypeptide(L)'
;MSKTSPFLVAATLSPPAFAADYVPRVEDLKGIAQLGVSLDKLSTQLADPSQWGAASNSLAQFARDPKFYLNYARNFISKTVKENAEDDMRVGKIKLATSTIISIKDVIDTGTGSKSEVEDVVARCKKAQNLIGDFLGDSGVTDERVVAFVKAHHS
;
A
#
# COMPACT_ATOMS: atom_id res chain seq x y z
N MET A 1 41.09 -37.61 7.15
CA MET A 1 40.36 -36.35 7.35
C MET A 1 39.92 -35.84 5.99
N SER A 2 38.65 -35.99 5.63
CA SER A 2 38.06 -35.31 4.47
C SER A 2 36.68 -34.83 4.86
N LYS A 3 36.54 -33.51 5.03
CA LYS A 3 35.26 -32.82 5.23
C LYS A 3 34.80 -32.32 3.88
N THR A 4 33.80 -32.95 3.29
CA THR A 4 33.08 -32.44 2.12
C THR A 4 31.80 -31.77 2.62
N SER A 5 31.82 -30.44 2.65
CA SER A 5 30.62 -29.61 2.80
C SER A 5 29.87 -29.58 1.48
N PRO A 6 28.54 -29.82 1.44
CA PRO A 6 27.76 -29.55 0.25
C PRO A 6 27.39 -28.07 0.19
N PHE A 7 27.56 -27.52 -1.01
CA PHE A 7 27.13 -26.22 -1.50
C PHE A 7 25.70 -25.85 -1.06
N LEU A 8 25.56 -24.74 -0.33
CA LEU A 8 24.31 -23.98 -0.30
C LEU A 8 24.26 -23.14 -1.57
N VAL A 9 23.49 -23.60 -2.56
CA VAL A 9 23.11 -22.78 -3.71
C VAL A 9 22.15 -21.71 -3.19
N ALA A 10 22.63 -20.48 -3.13
CA ALA A 10 21.78 -19.31 -2.97
C ALA A 10 20.78 -19.31 -4.13
N ALA A 11 19.48 -19.46 -3.83
CA ALA A 11 18.42 -19.18 -4.77
C ALA A 11 18.47 -17.68 -5.11
N THR A 12 19.19 -17.34 -6.17
CA THR A 12 19.05 -16.04 -6.83
C THR A 12 17.64 -16.00 -7.38
N LEU A 13 16.74 -15.32 -6.66
CA LEU A 13 15.46 -14.86 -7.18
C LEU A 13 15.77 -14.09 -8.47
N SER A 14 15.58 -14.74 -9.62
CA SER A 14 15.58 -14.07 -10.90
C SER A 14 14.58 -12.92 -10.80
N PRO A 15 14.96 -11.67 -11.14
CA PRO A 15 13.97 -10.60 -11.24
C PRO A 15 12.87 -11.10 -12.19
N PRO A 16 11.58 -10.89 -11.85
CA PRO A 16 10.49 -11.35 -12.69
C PRO A 16 10.76 -10.83 -14.09
N ALA A 17 10.86 -11.75 -15.04
CA ALA A 17 10.88 -11.42 -16.45
C ALA A 17 9.59 -10.65 -16.72
N PHE A 18 9.70 -9.32 -16.80
CA PHE A 18 8.63 -8.44 -17.20
C PHE A 18 7.92 -9.07 -18.40
N ALA A 19 6.60 -9.14 -18.39
CA ALA A 19 5.84 -9.46 -19.59
C ALA A 19 6.28 -8.47 -20.67
N ALA A 20 7.12 -8.94 -21.62
CA ALA A 20 8.08 -8.14 -22.38
C ALA A 20 7.53 -6.97 -23.23
N ASP A 21 6.21 -6.73 -23.25
CA ASP A 21 5.55 -5.72 -24.08
C ASP A 21 4.66 -4.73 -23.31
N TYR A 22 4.38 -4.94 -22.01
CA TYR A 22 3.49 -4.04 -21.28
C TYR A 22 4.26 -2.90 -20.61
N VAL A 23 3.99 -1.66 -21.05
CA VAL A 23 4.46 -0.43 -20.40
C VAL A 23 3.42 -0.01 -19.35
N PRO A 24 3.80 0.02 -18.05
CA PRO A 24 2.94 0.50 -16.97
C PRO A 24 2.41 1.91 -17.23
N ARG A 25 1.09 2.08 -17.09
CA ARG A 25 0.40 3.35 -17.32
C ARG A 25 -0.24 3.87 -16.03
N VAL A 26 -0.27 5.18 -15.86
CA VAL A 26 -0.86 5.80 -14.65
C VAL A 26 -2.36 5.52 -14.56
N GLU A 27 -3.03 5.36 -15.70
CA GLU A 27 -4.46 5.03 -15.79
C GLU A 27 -4.79 3.70 -15.12
N ASP A 28 -3.87 2.73 -15.21
CA ASP A 28 -4.02 1.42 -14.59
C ASP A 28 -3.79 1.47 -13.07
N LEU A 29 -3.09 2.50 -12.58
CA LEU A 29 -2.81 2.74 -11.15
C LEU A 29 -3.61 3.88 -10.54
N LYS A 30 -4.47 4.54 -11.31
CA LYS A 30 -5.13 5.79 -10.89
C LYS A 30 -5.89 5.65 -9.59
N GLY A 31 -6.57 4.52 -9.37
CA GLY A 31 -7.29 4.25 -8.12
C GLY A 31 -6.35 4.15 -6.91
N ILE A 32 -5.17 3.55 -7.07
CA ILE A 32 -4.17 3.41 -6.00
C ILE A 32 -3.42 4.73 -5.78
N ALA A 33 -3.11 5.47 -6.84
CA ALA A 33 -2.52 6.80 -6.74
C ALA A 33 -3.45 7.80 -6.04
N GLN A 34 -4.75 7.77 -6.35
CA GLN A 34 -5.77 8.58 -5.65
C GLN A 34 -5.92 8.19 -4.19
N LEU A 35 -5.76 6.89 -3.87
CA LEU A 35 -5.72 6.44 -2.48
C LEU A 35 -4.55 7.07 -1.73
N GLY A 36 -3.34 7.09 -2.31
CA GLY A 36 -2.18 7.76 -1.72
C GLY A 36 -2.47 9.21 -1.32
N VAL A 37 -2.97 10.02 -2.26
CA VAL A 37 -3.35 11.42 -2.00
C VAL A 37 -4.40 11.54 -0.89
N SER A 38 -5.37 10.62 -0.86
CA SER A 38 -6.42 10.61 0.16
C SER A 38 -5.84 10.29 1.55
N LEU A 39 -4.79 9.47 1.62
CA LEU A 39 -4.10 9.13 2.87
C LEU A 39 -3.24 10.28 3.41
N ASP A 40 -2.64 11.09 2.55
CA ASP A 40 -1.90 12.29 3.01
C ASP A 40 -2.85 13.27 3.71
N LYS A 41 -4.03 13.46 3.13
CA LYS A 41 -5.09 14.25 3.75
C LYS A 41 -5.58 13.61 5.05
N LEU A 42 -5.80 12.29 5.05
CA LEU A 42 -6.23 11.55 6.25
C LEU A 42 -5.20 11.68 7.38
N SER A 43 -3.91 11.54 7.10
CA SER A 43 -2.84 11.66 8.09
C SER A 43 -2.86 13.01 8.81
N THR A 44 -3.15 14.08 8.07
CA THR A 44 -3.32 15.43 8.63
C THR A 44 -4.55 15.53 9.54
N GLN A 45 -5.66 14.88 9.17
CA GLN A 45 -6.88 14.84 9.99
C GLN A 45 -6.73 13.95 11.24
N LEU A 46 -5.97 12.87 11.15
CA LEU A 46 -5.75 11.95 12.28
C LEU A 46 -4.91 12.58 13.39
N ALA A 47 -4.04 13.53 13.04
CA ALA A 47 -3.22 14.27 13.99
C ALA A 47 -4.03 15.23 14.90
N ASP A 48 -5.27 15.56 14.53
CA ASP A 48 -6.16 16.43 15.30
C ASP A 48 -7.45 15.68 15.70
N PRO A 49 -7.62 15.32 16.98
CA PRO A 49 -8.84 14.68 17.48
C PRO A 49 -10.14 15.40 17.14
N SER A 50 -10.13 16.73 16.99
CA SER A 50 -11.32 17.49 16.60
C SER A 50 -11.81 17.16 15.18
N GLN A 51 -10.92 16.63 14.34
CA GLN A 51 -11.18 16.24 12.96
C GLN A 51 -11.56 14.77 12.81
N TRP A 52 -11.56 13.98 13.89
CA TRP A 52 -11.81 12.54 13.82
C TRP A 52 -13.21 12.19 13.28
N GLY A 53 -14.22 13.03 13.51
CA GLY A 53 -15.53 12.86 12.89
C GLY A 53 -15.48 12.95 11.36
N ALA A 54 -14.69 13.88 10.80
CA ALA A 54 -14.48 14.00 9.36
C ALA A 54 -13.61 12.87 8.79
N ALA A 55 -12.60 12.44 9.55
CA ALA A 55 -11.75 11.30 9.21
C ALA A 55 -12.56 9.99 9.17
N SER A 56 -13.45 9.77 10.14
CA SER A 56 -14.32 8.58 10.21
C SER A 56 -15.27 8.49 9.02
N ASN A 57 -15.86 9.61 8.59
CA ASN A 57 -16.70 9.64 7.38
C ASN A 57 -15.90 9.27 6.12
N SER A 58 -14.67 9.76 6.00
CA SER A 58 -13.78 9.42 4.89
C SER A 58 -13.40 7.93 4.91
N LEU A 59 -13.11 7.39 6.10
CA LEU A 59 -12.80 5.98 6.30
C LEU A 59 -14.00 5.06 6.13
N ALA A 60 -15.23 5.51 6.40
CA ALA A 60 -16.45 4.75 6.15
C ALA A 60 -16.65 4.50 4.64
N GLN A 61 -16.31 5.48 3.80
CA GLN A 61 -16.34 5.29 2.34
C GLN A 61 -15.30 4.26 1.90
N PHE A 62 -14.12 4.29 2.52
CA PHE A 62 -13.06 3.32 2.25
C PHE A 62 -13.45 1.90 2.69
N ALA A 63 -14.05 1.76 3.87
CA ALA A 63 -14.48 0.47 4.43
C ALA A 63 -15.70 -0.14 3.72
N ARG A 64 -16.43 0.63 2.89
CA ARG A 64 -17.61 0.15 2.16
C ARG A 64 -17.30 -0.99 1.20
N ASP A 65 -16.16 -0.94 0.54
CA ASP A 65 -15.67 -2.02 -0.32
C ASP A 65 -14.16 -2.25 -0.10
N PRO A 66 -13.80 -3.12 0.86
CA PRO A 66 -12.40 -3.45 1.14
C PRO A 66 -11.68 -4.13 -0.04
N LYS A 67 -12.42 -4.68 -1.02
CA LYS A 67 -11.84 -5.34 -2.19
C LYS A 67 -11.60 -4.38 -3.34
N PHE A 68 -12.14 -3.15 -3.29
CA PHE A 68 -12.05 -2.18 -4.38
C PHE A 68 -10.59 -1.94 -4.80
N TYR A 69 -9.74 -1.48 -3.88
CA TYR A 69 -8.33 -1.20 -4.15
C TYR A 69 -7.51 -2.45 -4.42
N LEU A 70 -7.89 -3.59 -3.81
CA LEU A 70 -7.27 -4.88 -4.08
C LEU A 70 -7.50 -5.32 -5.53
N ASN A 71 -8.70 -5.10 -6.07
CA ASN A 71 -9.02 -5.40 -7.46
C ASN A 71 -8.22 -4.52 -8.43
N TYR A 72 -8.04 -3.23 -8.13
CA TYR A 72 -7.14 -2.37 -8.91
C TYR A 72 -5.71 -2.90 -8.92
N ALA A 73 -5.19 -3.28 -7.75
CA ALA A 73 -3.84 -3.83 -7.63
C ALA A 73 -3.70 -5.13 -8.44
N ARG A 74 -4.65 -6.06 -8.30
CA ARG A 74 -4.66 -7.31 -9.06
C ARG A 74 -4.74 -7.09 -10.56
N ASN A 75 -5.59 -6.16 -11.01
CA ASN A 75 -5.74 -5.83 -12.43
C ASN A 75 -4.47 -5.23 -13.04
N PHE A 76 -3.74 -4.44 -12.26
CA PHE A 76 -2.43 -3.94 -12.69
C PHE A 76 -1.41 -5.09 -12.74
N ILE A 77 -1.33 -5.87 -11.66
CA ILE A 77 -0.35 -6.94 -11.54
C ILE A 77 -0.55 -8.01 -12.60
N SER A 78 -1.79 -8.41 -12.91
CA SER A 78 -2.09 -9.40 -13.96
C SER A 78 -1.69 -8.96 -15.37
N LYS A 79 -1.54 -7.65 -15.61
CA LYS A 79 -0.97 -7.11 -16.86
C LYS A 79 0.55 -7.19 -16.89
N THR A 80 1.18 -7.14 -15.72
CA THR A 80 2.65 -7.17 -15.57
C THR A 80 3.22 -8.57 -15.32
N VAL A 81 2.43 -9.48 -14.73
CA VAL A 81 2.81 -10.81 -14.27
C VAL A 81 1.84 -11.84 -14.86
N LYS A 82 2.37 -12.78 -15.65
CA LYS A 82 1.57 -13.78 -16.39
C LYS A 82 1.07 -14.94 -15.53
N GLU A 83 1.76 -15.29 -14.44
CA GLU A 83 1.43 -16.43 -13.57
C GLU A 83 1.42 -15.99 -12.10
N ASN A 84 0.47 -16.49 -11.31
CA ASN A 84 0.36 -16.23 -9.86
C ASN A 84 0.24 -14.73 -9.46
N ALA A 85 -0.41 -13.91 -10.29
CA ALA A 85 -0.67 -12.50 -9.98
C ALA A 85 -1.44 -12.27 -8.66
N GLU A 86 -2.27 -13.23 -8.24
CA GLU A 86 -2.98 -13.19 -6.95
C GLU A 86 -2.03 -13.33 -5.74
N ASP A 87 -0.93 -14.09 -5.90
CA ASP A 87 0.06 -14.37 -4.86
C ASP A 87 1.27 -13.41 -4.91
N ASP A 88 1.24 -12.42 -5.82
CA ASP A 88 2.27 -11.40 -5.91
C ASP A 88 2.31 -10.58 -4.61
N MET A 89 3.51 -10.46 -4.04
CA MET A 89 3.75 -9.75 -2.79
C MET A 89 3.22 -8.30 -2.83
N ARG A 90 3.21 -7.65 -4.00
CA ARG A 90 2.69 -6.29 -4.22
C ARG A 90 1.18 -6.24 -3.98
N VAL A 91 0.42 -7.24 -4.42
CA VAL A 91 -1.02 -7.36 -4.08
C VAL A 91 -1.19 -7.53 -2.57
N GLY A 92 -0.30 -8.32 -1.94
CA GLY A 92 -0.24 -8.47 -0.48
C GLY A 92 -0.01 -7.15 0.27
N LYS A 93 0.86 -6.27 -0.23
CA LYS A 93 1.12 -4.93 0.33
C LYS A 93 -0.17 -4.09 0.35
N ILE A 94 -0.91 -4.05 -0.76
CA ILE A 94 -2.18 -3.30 -0.84
C ILE A 94 -3.25 -3.91 0.08
N LYS A 95 -3.34 -5.24 0.17
CA LYS A 95 -4.24 -5.90 1.13
C LYS A 95 -3.94 -5.50 2.57
N LEU A 96 -2.66 -5.47 2.95
CA LEU A 96 -2.22 -5.08 4.28
C LEU A 96 -2.47 -3.59 4.55
N ALA A 97 -2.22 -2.72 3.56
CA ALA A 97 -2.50 -1.29 3.65
C ALA A 97 -3.99 -1.04 3.91
N THR A 98 -4.87 -1.64 3.11
CA THR A 98 -6.33 -1.54 3.27
C THR A 98 -6.79 -2.00 4.65
N SER A 99 -6.30 -3.15 5.13
CA SER A 99 -6.62 -3.65 6.47
C SER A 99 -6.16 -2.67 7.56
N THR A 100 -4.96 -2.11 7.40
CA THR A 100 -4.40 -1.13 8.35
C THR A 100 -5.27 0.15 8.38
N ILE A 101 -5.69 0.65 7.22
CA ILE A 101 -6.56 1.82 7.10
C ILE A 101 -7.92 1.58 7.75
N ILE A 102 -8.52 0.41 7.54
CA ILE A 102 -9.79 0.05 8.19
C ILE A 102 -9.63 0.02 9.71
N SER A 103 -8.52 -0.53 10.22
CA SER A 103 -8.26 -0.57 11.67
C SER A 103 -8.11 0.80 12.32
N ILE A 104 -7.76 1.84 11.56
CA ILE A 104 -7.73 3.22 12.07
C ILE A 104 -9.15 3.66 12.42
N LYS A 105 -10.14 3.26 11.60
CA LYS A 105 -11.54 3.63 11.81
C LYS A 105 -12.03 3.16 13.18
N ASP A 106 -11.71 1.92 13.55
CA ASP A 106 -12.10 1.34 14.84
C ASP A 106 -11.56 2.16 16.02
N VAL A 107 -10.31 2.64 15.92
CA VAL A 107 -9.68 3.45 16.97
C VAL A 107 -10.31 4.84 17.04
N ILE A 108 -10.57 5.51 15.92
CA ILE A 108 -11.13 6.87 15.97
C ILE A 108 -12.63 6.90 16.31
N ASP A 109 -13.37 5.84 16.02
CA ASP A 109 -14.80 5.74 16.33
C ASP A 109 -15.05 5.51 17.83
N THR A 110 -14.14 4.79 18.49
CA THR A 110 -14.29 4.39 19.90
C THR A 110 -13.38 5.16 20.85
N GLY A 111 -12.34 5.79 20.30
CA GLY A 111 -11.28 6.45 21.05
C GLY A 111 -11.68 7.84 21.56
N THR A 112 -10.86 8.33 22.48
CA THR A 112 -11.08 9.61 23.15
C THR A 112 -10.26 10.76 22.55
N GLY A 113 -9.34 10.45 21.63
CA GLY A 113 -8.38 11.42 21.11
C GLY A 113 -7.18 11.63 22.04
N SER A 114 -6.90 10.67 22.92
CA SER A 114 -5.72 10.71 23.77
C SER A 114 -4.44 10.72 22.94
N LYS A 115 -3.36 11.28 23.49
CA LYS A 115 -2.08 11.37 22.79
C LYS A 115 -1.59 10.03 22.24
N SER A 116 -1.73 8.96 23.02
CA SER A 116 -1.35 7.60 22.60
C SER A 116 -2.21 7.07 21.45
N GLU A 117 -3.51 7.38 21.44
CA GLU A 117 -4.39 6.98 20.34
C GLU A 117 -4.04 7.75 19.06
N VAL A 118 -3.79 9.06 19.17
CA VAL A 118 -3.34 9.91 18.05
C VAL A 118 -2.02 9.38 17.47
N GLU A 119 -1.05 9.05 18.32
CA GLU A 119 0.22 8.48 17.89
C GLU A 119 0.03 7.12 17.19
N ASP A 120 -0.84 6.24 17.71
CA ASP A 120 -1.15 4.94 17.10
C ASP A 120 -1.81 5.10 15.73
N VAL A 121 -2.87 5.93 15.60
CA VAL A 121 -3.57 6.10 14.31
C VAL A 121 -2.69 6.75 13.25
N VAL A 122 -1.85 7.71 13.64
CA VAL A 122 -0.87 8.33 12.72
C VAL A 122 0.19 7.30 12.30
N ALA A 123 0.69 6.47 13.21
CA ALA A 123 1.65 5.41 12.90
C ALA A 123 1.05 4.37 11.94
N ARG A 124 -0.21 3.95 12.16
CA ARG A 124 -0.94 3.07 11.24
C ARG A 124 -1.14 3.70 9.88
N CYS A 125 -1.50 4.99 9.82
CA CYS A 125 -1.64 5.71 8.56
C CYS A 125 -0.32 5.74 7.79
N LYS A 126 0.79 6.07 8.46
CA LYS A 126 2.14 6.04 7.86
C LYS A 126 2.53 4.67 7.35
N LYS A 127 2.25 3.61 8.12
CA LYS A 127 2.49 2.23 7.67
C LYS A 127 1.72 1.91 6.39
N ALA A 128 0.46 2.33 6.30
CA ALA A 128 -0.34 2.15 5.08
C ALA A 128 0.21 2.97 3.90
N GLN A 129 0.61 4.22 4.13
CA GLN A 129 1.26 5.06 3.12
C GLN A 129 2.53 4.41 2.59
N ASN A 130 3.38 3.85 3.46
CA ASN A 130 4.60 3.17 3.05
C ASN A 130 4.31 1.93 2.20
N LEU A 131 3.37 1.08 2.61
CA LEU A 131 3.00 -0.10 1.83
C LEU A 131 2.48 0.25 0.41
N ILE A 132 1.76 1.36 0.28
CA ILE A 132 1.30 1.88 -1.02
C ILE A 132 2.46 2.51 -1.78
N GLY A 133 3.36 3.22 -1.10
CA GLY A 133 4.59 3.76 -1.67
C GLY A 133 5.46 2.68 -2.27
N ASP A 134 5.68 1.58 -1.56
CA ASP A 134 6.39 0.39 -2.03
C ASP A 134 5.71 -0.24 -3.25
N PHE A 135 4.38 -0.38 -3.23
CA PHE A 135 3.65 -0.90 -4.38
C PHE A 135 3.84 -0.01 -5.62
N LEU A 136 3.75 1.30 -5.45
CA LEU A 136 3.90 2.27 -6.53
C LEU A 136 5.36 2.38 -7.01
N GLY A 137 6.35 2.27 -6.12
CA GLY A 137 7.76 2.22 -6.45
C GLY A 137 8.11 1.00 -7.30
N ASP A 138 7.55 -0.16 -6.94
CA ASP A 138 7.72 -1.42 -7.68
C ASP A 138 6.88 -1.49 -8.98
N SER A 139 6.10 -0.46 -9.29
CA SER A 139 5.18 -0.46 -10.43
C SER A 139 5.84 -0.03 -11.75
N GLY A 140 6.96 0.70 -11.69
CA GLY A 140 7.63 1.26 -12.87
C GLY A 140 6.90 2.44 -13.53
N VAL A 141 5.82 2.97 -12.93
CA VAL A 141 5.13 4.17 -13.43
C VAL A 141 5.88 5.44 -13.05
N THR A 142 6.08 6.34 -14.02
CA THR A 142 6.88 7.57 -13.87
C THR A 142 6.05 8.86 -13.80
N ASP A 143 4.71 8.77 -13.67
CA ASP A 143 3.84 9.95 -13.49
C ASP A 143 4.27 10.76 -12.26
N GLU A 144 4.30 12.09 -12.40
CA GLU A 144 4.82 13.01 -11.38
C GLU A 144 4.15 12.84 -10.02
N ARG A 145 2.84 12.54 -9.97
CA ARG A 145 2.11 12.36 -8.71
C ARG A 145 2.48 11.05 -8.04
N VAL A 146 2.68 10.01 -8.83
CA VAL A 146 3.14 8.69 -8.34
C VAL A 146 4.57 8.84 -7.82
N VAL A 147 5.46 9.46 -8.58
CA VAL A 147 6.85 9.70 -8.18
C VAL A 147 6.94 10.58 -6.93
N ALA A 148 6.12 11.63 -6.82
CA ALA A 148 6.07 12.47 -5.63
C ALA A 148 5.63 11.69 -4.38
N PHE A 149 4.59 10.87 -4.51
CA PHE A 149 4.11 10.03 -3.41
C PHE A 149 5.14 8.96 -3.02
N VAL A 150 5.73 8.27 -4.00
CA VAL A 150 6.82 7.32 -3.77
C VAL A 150 7.98 8.00 -3.06
N LYS A 151 8.41 9.19 -3.50
CA LYS A 151 9.49 9.93 -2.83
C LYS A 151 9.18 10.29 -1.37
N ALA A 152 7.91 10.53 -1.04
CA ALA A 152 7.48 10.92 0.30
C ALA A 152 7.27 9.72 1.25
N HIS A 153 6.94 8.54 0.72
CA HIS A 153 6.46 7.42 1.53
C HIS A 153 7.15 6.07 1.26
N HIS A 154 7.89 5.92 0.17
CA HIS A 154 8.71 4.74 -0.09
C HIS A 154 9.92 4.76 0.86
N SER A 155 10.07 3.71 1.66
CA SER A 155 11.10 3.61 2.71
C SER A 155 12.13 2.52 2.40
#